data_AF-F8NF86-F1
#
_entry.id   AF-F8NF86-F1
#
_cell.length_a   1.000
_cell.length_b   1.000
_cell.length_c   1.000
_cell.angle_alpha   90.00
_cell.angle_beta   90.00
_cell.angle_gamma   90.00
#
_symmetry.space_group_name_H-M   'P 1'
#
loop_
_entity.id
_entity.type
_entity.pdbx_description
1 polymer ?
#
loop_
_entity_poly.entity_id
_entity_poly.type
_entity_poly.pdbx_seq_one_letter_code
_entity_poly.pdbx_strand_id
1 'polypeptide(L)'
;MDVECHNCGVLHWDTERLTSSSRIHLKFGVYCLQGQVRLDHFQEAPAALRHLFRGVDITAREFRDKVRSYNNAFAFTSLGVNIDLAVTSAAGPYSFRIHGGLHHSISAFHPPEGETPSFGQLYIHHPQTALSLRNENTQGHGTTPATMLEIQNTLKQFNPFIPLYKQAYQIIMEKPEAERAKITAHIALDQTLDQHCYNLSTADEVAAVIPGDGEQDVDEHRDIVLRLKFDHGGGLKHISHLRPLYSPLHYILLFPFGEQGWHRTIRSIQNADGNICSEYVSQRCYYAYYLHPRGANQSNLFYGGKLLQEYCVDAWASTAGSELKWVRHHQKDIRANLYQGVKDAMDRNDGKIDLGQQGQNIVLPSSHSGSTRHMYQLFQDSMAICRHCHKPDIFLTMTANTNWPEIQEAYNNAGEVDDDPNMPTRKQTAADRPDIFARVFYQKKKALLKEVKDGIFGKTSGSVYTVEYQKQGFSHMHLLIFLEDQYKICDGTCNNQELFTPAHTGTH
;
A
#
# COMPACT_ATOMS: atom_id res chain seq x y z
N MET A 1 17.97 4.79 9.50
CA MET A 1 16.96 5.77 9.93
C MET A 1 17.38 6.24 11.30
N ASP A 2 17.62 7.53 11.42
CA ASP A 2 18.39 8.15 12.50
C ASP A 2 17.67 9.35 13.11
N VAL A 3 16.53 9.74 12.56
CA VAL A 3 15.81 10.95 12.95
C VAL A 3 14.36 10.61 13.28
N GLU A 4 13.96 10.83 14.53
CA GLU A 4 12.57 10.67 14.94
C GLU A 4 11.77 11.96 14.69
N CYS A 5 10.59 11.83 14.08
CA CYS A 5 9.66 12.94 13.91
C CYS A 5 9.02 13.31 15.24
N HIS A 6 9.20 14.55 15.71
CA HIS A 6 8.64 15.01 16.99
C HIS A 6 7.11 14.93 17.08
N ASN A 7 6.40 15.07 15.94
CA ASN A 7 4.93 15.11 15.93
C ASN A 7 4.28 13.72 15.99
N CYS A 8 4.97 12.69 15.50
CA CYS A 8 4.37 11.37 15.37
C CYS A 8 5.25 10.22 15.87
N GLY A 9 6.55 10.39 16.12
CA GLY A 9 7.45 9.32 16.54
C GLY A 9 7.91 8.38 15.41
N VAL A 10 7.65 8.73 14.15
CA VAL A 10 8.14 7.96 12.99
C VAL A 10 9.62 8.20 12.76
N LEU A 11 10.35 7.13 12.44
CA LEU A 11 11.77 7.20 12.07
C LEU A 11 11.98 7.53 10.59
N HIS A 12 12.83 8.53 10.38
CA HIS A 12 13.22 9.08 9.10
C HIS A 12 14.72 8.97 8.89
N TRP A 13 15.13 9.09 7.63
CA TRP A 13 16.48 9.55 7.32
C TRP A 13 16.49 11.08 7.28
N ASP A 14 17.60 11.69 7.71
CA ASP A 14 17.81 13.16 7.68
C ASP A 14 17.43 13.80 6.33
N THR A 15 17.76 13.12 5.24
CA THR A 15 17.49 13.52 3.85
C THR A 15 16.00 13.60 3.46
N GLU A 16 15.10 13.05 4.29
CA GLU A 16 13.65 13.08 4.05
C GLU A 16 12.97 14.34 4.60
N ARG A 17 13.73 15.21 5.28
CA ARG A 17 13.22 16.47 5.81
C ARG A 17 12.74 17.41 4.71
N LEU A 18 11.76 18.25 5.04
CA LEU A 18 11.34 19.34 4.17
C LEU A 18 12.44 20.37 4.03
N THR A 19 12.51 21.02 2.88
CA THR A 19 13.41 22.16 2.63
C THR A 19 13.16 23.33 3.57
N SER A 20 11.94 23.48 4.09
CA SER A 20 11.57 24.47 5.09
C SER A 20 11.95 24.08 6.53
N SER A 21 12.63 22.95 6.74
CA SER A 21 13.07 22.51 8.07
C SER A 21 14.31 23.30 8.52
N SER A 22 14.42 23.55 9.82
CA SER A 22 15.67 24.04 10.41
C SER A 22 16.41 22.88 11.07
N ARG A 23 17.67 23.08 11.49
CA ARG A 23 18.44 22.07 12.26
C ARG A 23 17.86 21.80 13.66
N ILE A 24 17.03 22.71 14.17
CA ILE A 24 16.44 22.64 15.52
C ILE A 24 15.00 22.10 15.44
N HIS A 25 14.25 22.50 14.41
CA HIS A 25 12.88 22.06 14.16
C HIS A 25 12.80 21.30 12.84
N LEU A 26 12.96 19.98 12.95
CA LEU A 26 12.90 19.07 11.82
C LEU A 26 11.44 18.90 11.39
N LYS A 27 11.11 19.30 10.16
CA LYS A 27 9.76 19.16 9.61
C LYS A 27 9.73 18.07 8.55
N PHE A 28 8.80 17.14 8.69
CA PHE A 28 8.53 16.12 7.69
C PHE A 28 7.14 16.36 7.12
N GLY A 29 7.06 16.54 5.80
CA GLY A 29 5.79 16.85 5.12
C GLY A 29 5.05 15.62 4.67
N VAL A 30 5.73 14.48 4.57
CA VAL A 30 5.12 13.22 4.18
C VAL A 30 4.62 12.51 5.44
N TYR A 31 3.48 11.81 5.33
CA TYR A 31 2.91 10.87 6.31
C TYR A 31 2.13 11.46 7.49
N CYS A 32 2.76 12.22 8.38
CA CYS A 32 2.02 12.88 9.47
C CYS A 32 1.47 14.26 9.10
N LEU A 33 1.80 14.77 7.91
CA LEU A 33 1.43 16.12 7.44
C LEU A 33 1.77 17.19 8.48
N GLN A 34 2.98 17.14 9.04
CA GLN A 34 3.42 18.02 10.13
C GLN A 34 2.54 17.95 11.40
N GLY A 35 2.03 16.76 11.71
CA GLY A 35 1.23 16.50 12.91
C GLY A 35 -0.28 16.55 12.70
N GLN A 36 -0.78 16.69 11.47
CA GLN A 36 -2.22 16.65 11.19
C GLN A 36 -2.80 15.23 11.21
N VAL A 37 -1.96 14.19 11.18
CA VAL A 37 -2.38 12.78 11.27
C VAL A 37 -1.83 12.19 12.56
N ARG A 38 -2.74 11.84 13.47
CA ARG A 38 -2.43 11.13 14.72
C ARG A 38 -3.37 9.93 14.83
N LEU A 39 -2.82 8.74 14.62
CA LEU A 39 -3.53 7.48 14.73
C LEU A 39 -2.93 6.67 15.87
N ASP A 40 -3.75 5.85 16.50
CA ASP A 40 -3.29 5.03 17.62
C ASP A 40 -2.36 3.90 17.13
N HIS A 41 -1.49 3.44 18.03
CA HIS A 41 -0.54 2.38 17.70
C HIS A 41 -1.20 1.01 17.78
N PHE A 42 -0.89 0.14 16.81
CA PHE A 42 -1.27 -1.28 16.91
C PHE A 42 -0.64 -1.89 18.15
N GLN A 43 -1.42 -2.70 18.85
CA GLN A 43 -0.94 -3.44 20.02
C GLN A 43 0.08 -4.50 19.59
N GLU A 44 0.98 -4.85 20.50
CA GLU A 44 1.90 -5.95 20.26
C GLU A 44 1.13 -7.27 20.12
N ALA A 45 1.52 -8.10 19.16
CA ALA A 45 0.81 -9.35 18.89
C ALA A 45 0.84 -10.26 20.12
N PRO A 46 -0.21 -11.08 20.35
CA PRO A 46 -0.19 -12.07 21.42
C PRO A 46 1.08 -12.92 21.38
N ALA A 47 1.60 -13.30 22.56
CA ALA A 47 2.93 -13.92 22.70
C ALA A 47 3.20 -15.09 21.73
N ALA A 48 2.22 -15.94 21.49
CA ALA A 48 2.32 -17.04 20.53
C ALA A 48 2.51 -16.56 19.08
N LEU A 49 1.69 -15.61 18.61
CA LEU A 49 1.85 -15.02 17.29
C LEU A 49 3.14 -14.20 17.19
N ARG A 50 3.51 -13.47 18.24
CA ARG A 50 4.78 -12.74 18.32
C ARG A 50 5.97 -13.68 18.14
N HIS A 51 5.97 -14.82 18.84
CA HIS A 51 6.97 -15.87 18.67
C HIS A 51 7.02 -16.39 17.22
N LEU A 52 5.87 -16.68 16.59
CA LEU A 52 5.83 -17.12 15.19
C LEU A 52 6.40 -16.07 14.22
N PHE A 53 6.12 -14.79 14.44
CA PHE A 53 6.61 -13.69 13.59
C PHE A 53 8.10 -13.36 13.80
N ARG A 54 8.59 -13.42 15.04
CA ARG A 54 9.92 -12.91 15.42
C ARG A 54 10.94 -14.01 15.72
N GLY A 55 10.48 -15.17 16.19
CA GLY A 55 11.29 -16.30 16.64
C GLY A 55 12.22 -16.84 15.57
N VAL A 56 13.33 -17.42 16.00
CA VAL A 56 14.41 -17.94 15.13
C VAL A 56 14.46 -19.46 15.06
N ASP A 57 13.60 -20.14 15.82
CA ASP A 57 13.43 -21.59 15.78
C ASP A 57 12.85 -22.07 14.43
N ILE A 58 12.80 -23.39 14.25
CA ILE A 58 12.35 -23.98 13.00
C ILE A 58 10.85 -23.72 12.74
N THR A 59 10.02 -23.74 13.78
CA THR A 59 8.57 -23.55 13.67
C THR A 59 8.25 -22.13 13.23
N ALA A 60 8.91 -21.12 13.81
CA ALA A 60 8.73 -19.73 13.42
C ALA A 60 9.22 -19.47 11.97
N ARG A 61 10.32 -20.11 11.54
CA ARG A 61 10.79 -20.03 10.14
C ARG A 61 9.78 -20.65 9.16
N GLU A 62 9.33 -21.88 9.43
CA GLU A 62 8.34 -22.58 8.60
C GLU A 62 7.02 -21.82 8.52
N PHE A 63 6.55 -21.27 9.65
CA PHE A 63 5.38 -20.40 9.69
C PHE A 63 5.52 -19.22 8.74
N ARG A 64 6.63 -18.48 8.82
CA ARG A 64 6.85 -17.29 7.98
C ARG A 64 6.93 -17.62 6.50
N ASP A 65 7.55 -18.74 6.15
CA ASP A 65 7.62 -19.18 4.76
C ASP A 65 6.23 -19.42 4.16
N LYS A 66 5.28 -19.85 5.00
CA LYS A 66 3.89 -20.19 4.67
C LYS A 66 2.85 -19.21 5.25
N VAL A 67 3.26 -18.02 5.67
CA VAL A 67 2.43 -17.08 6.44
C VAL A 67 1.12 -16.73 5.72
N ARG A 68 1.14 -16.64 4.39
CA ARG A 68 -0.06 -16.38 3.57
C ARG A 68 -1.04 -17.54 3.60
N SER A 69 -0.55 -18.78 3.58
CA SER A 69 -1.40 -19.98 3.68
C SER A 69 -2.07 -20.06 5.05
N TYR A 70 -1.33 -19.75 6.12
CA TYR A 70 -1.91 -19.64 7.46
C TYR A 70 -2.93 -18.51 7.54
N ASN A 71 -2.61 -17.31 7.04
CA ASN A 71 -3.56 -16.20 7.02
C ASN A 71 -4.86 -16.57 6.29
N ASN A 72 -4.75 -17.14 5.10
CA ASN A 72 -5.92 -17.53 4.30
C ASN A 72 -6.76 -18.62 4.98
N ALA A 73 -6.16 -19.52 5.76
CA ALA A 73 -6.89 -20.54 6.53
C ALA A 73 -7.73 -19.93 7.69
N PHE A 74 -7.39 -18.73 8.13
CA PHE A 74 -8.10 -18.01 9.21
C PHE A 74 -8.84 -16.75 8.72
N ALA A 75 -8.60 -16.26 7.50
CA ALA A 75 -9.31 -15.10 6.98
C ALA A 75 -10.82 -15.33 6.95
N PHE A 76 -11.62 -14.31 7.27
CA PHE A 76 -13.07 -14.34 7.11
C PHE A 76 -13.47 -14.17 5.64
N THR A 77 -12.63 -13.48 4.88
CA THR A 77 -12.91 -13.05 3.52
C THR A 77 -11.90 -13.64 2.55
N SER A 78 -12.36 -13.97 1.36
CA SER A 78 -11.49 -14.34 0.25
C SER A 78 -11.00 -13.09 -0.49
N LEU A 79 -9.83 -13.20 -1.12
CA LEU A 79 -9.28 -12.17 -1.99
C LEU A 79 -9.70 -12.46 -3.44
N GLY A 80 -10.57 -11.62 -3.99
CA GLY A 80 -11.05 -11.75 -5.37
C GLY A 80 -10.07 -11.13 -6.37
N VAL A 81 -8.91 -11.77 -6.57
CA VAL A 81 -7.89 -11.27 -7.49
C VAL A 81 -7.23 -12.39 -8.29
N ASN A 82 -6.89 -12.10 -9.54
CA ASN A 82 -6.04 -13.00 -10.34
C ASN A 82 -4.58 -12.78 -9.94
N ILE A 83 -4.04 -13.70 -9.14
CA ILE A 83 -2.63 -13.71 -8.75
C ILE A 83 -1.80 -14.22 -9.94
N ASP A 84 -0.79 -13.45 -10.34
CA ASP A 84 0.14 -13.86 -11.40
C ASP A 84 1.17 -14.87 -10.87
N LEU A 85 0.82 -16.15 -10.94
CA LEU A 85 1.65 -17.25 -10.42
C LEU A 85 2.99 -17.40 -11.16
N ALA A 86 3.10 -16.89 -12.39
CA ALA A 86 4.34 -16.96 -13.17
C ALA A 86 5.45 -16.06 -12.57
N VAL A 87 5.07 -15.01 -11.84
CA VAL A 87 6.01 -14.10 -11.17
C VAL A 87 6.33 -14.58 -9.75
N THR A 88 5.38 -15.21 -9.05
CA THR A 88 5.58 -15.66 -7.66
C THR A 88 6.49 -16.88 -7.51
N SER A 89 6.67 -17.67 -8.58
CA SER A 89 7.38 -18.96 -8.56
C SER A 89 8.68 -18.98 -9.36
N ALA A 90 9.12 -17.83 -9.89
CA ALA A 90 10.33 -17.70 -10.71
C ALA A 90 11.60 -17.46 -9.87
N ALA A 91 12.77 -17.66 -10.48
CA ALA A 91 14.05 -17.36 -9.86
C ALA A 91 14.26 -15.82 -9.73
N GLY A 92 14.23 -15.29 -8.50
CA GLY A 92 14.40 -13.86 -8.20
C GLY A 92 13.82 -13.48 -6.82
N PRO A 93 13.94 -12.21 -6.38
CA PRO A 93 13.26 -11.74 -5.17
C PRO A 93 11.75 -11.96 -5.26
N TYR A 94 11.15 -12.52 -4.21
CA TYR A 94 9.71 -12.77 -4.17
C TYR A 94 8.94 -11.45 -4.40
N SER A 95 7.99 -11.48 -5.33
CA SER A 95 7.15 -10.34 -5.71
C SER A 95 5.68 -10.78 -5.75
N PHE A 96 4.80 -10.01 -5.10
CA PHE A 96 3.35 -10.20 -5.18
C PHE A 96 2.77 -9.30 -6.28
N ARG A 97 2.07 -9.91 -7.25
CA ARG A 97 1.51 -9.20 -8.41
C ARG A 97 0.06 -9.60 -8.63
N ILE A 98 -0.77 -8.60 -8.84
CA ILE A 98 -2.21 -8.74 -9.09
C ILE A 98 -2.58 -8.22 -10.47
N HIS A 99 -3.63 -8.80 -11.05
CA HIS A 99 -4.32 -8.29 -12.23
C HIS A 99 -5.83 -8.19 -11.97
N GLY A 100 -6.45 -7.13 -12.50
CA GLY A 100 -7.88 -6.85 -12.32
C GLY A 100 -8.19 -5.99 -11.10
N GLY A 101 -9.48 -5.86 -10.77
CA GLY A 101 -9.94 -5.12 -9.59
C GLY A 101 -9.83 -5.98 -8.34
N LEU A 102 -9.03 -5.54 -7.38
CA LEU A 102 -8.89 -6.20 -6.08
C LEU A 102 -10.14 -5.88 -5.22
N HIS A 103 -10.74 -6.93 -4.66
CA HIS A 103 -11.85 -6.82 -3.73
C HIS A 103 -11.79 -7.95 -2.71
N HIS A 104 -12.19 -7.66 -1.47
CA HIS A 104 -12.45 -8.68 -0.46
C HIS A 104 -13.88 -9.15 -0.59
N SER A 105 -14.06 -10.46 -0.55
CA SER A 105 -15.34 -11.12 -0.74
C SER A 105 -15.71 -11.91 0.49
N ILE A 106 -16.92 -11.70 1.00
CA ILE A 106 -17.48 -12.49 2.08
C ILE A 106 -18.51 -13.47 1.54
N SER A 107 -18.42 -14.71 2.01
CA SER A 107 -19.31 -15.79 1.63
C SER A 107 -20.53 -15.89 2.54
N ALA A 108 -21.55 -16.63 2.10
CA ALA A 108 -22.62 -17.08 2.98
C ALA A 108 -22.07 -18.07 4.03
N PHE A 109 -22.79 -18.23 5.15
CA PHE A 109 -22.41 -19.13 6.23
C PHE A 109 -22.29 -20.59 5.78
N HIS A 110 -23.19 -21.05 4.91
CA HIS A 110 -23.08 -22.39 4.32
C HIS A 110 -22.42 -22.35 2.94
N PRO A 111 -21.51 -23.30 2.65
CA PRO A 111 -20.99 -23.46 1.30
C PRO A 111 -22.07 -23.92 0.33
N PRO A 112 -21.87 -23.73 -0.98
CA PRO A 112 -22.68 -24.40 -2.01
C PRO A 112 -22.65 -25.92 -1.85
N GLU A 113 -23.65 -26.59 -2.42
CA GLU A 113 -23.76 -28.05 -2.33
C GLU A 113 -22.55 -28.72 -3.03
N GLY A 114 -21.85 -29.59 -2.30
CA GLY A 114 -20.66 -30.29 -2.78
C GLY A 114 -19.33 -29.53 -2.61
N GLU A 115 -19.35 -28.29 -2.12
CA GLU A 115 -18.13 -27.53 -1.83
C GLU A 115 -17.67 -27.66 -0.37
N THR A 116 -16.35 -27.65 -0.17
CA THR A 116 -15.75 -27.71 1.18
C THR A 116 -15.83 -26.33 1.86
N PRO A 117 -16.24 -26.25 3.13
CA PRO A 117 -16.24 -24.99 3.88
C PRO A 117 -14.87 -24.30 3.90
N SER A 118 -14.84 -22.99 3.69
CA SER A 118 -13.62 -22.18 3.72
C SER A 118 -13.85 -20.77 4.28
N PHE A 119 -12.75 -20.08 4.63
CA PHE A 119 -12.76 -18.72 5.18
C PHE A 119 -13.72 -18.57 6.38
N GLY A 120 -14.61 -17.56 6.33
CA GLY A 120 -15.60 -17.26 7.35
C GLY A 120 -16.47 -18.47 7.75
N GLN A 121 -16.76 -19.38 6.81
CA GLN A 121 -17.62 -20.54 7.05
C GLN A 121 -17.05 -21.47 8.11
N LEU A 122 -15.73 -21.51 8.29
CA LEU A 122 -15.09 -22.38 9.28
C LEU A 122 -15.41 -21.96 10.73
N TYR A 123 -15.85 -20.73 10.96
CA TYR A 123 -16.13 -20.22 12.31
C TYR A 123 -17.47 -20.67 12.90
N ILE A 124 -18.40 -21.21 12.08
CA ILE A 124 -19.67 -21.74 12.59
C ILE A 124 -19.56 -23.17 13.12
N HIS A 125 -18.48 -23.87 12.76
CA HIS A 125 -18.24 -25.27 13.16
C HIS A 125 -17.66 -25.37 14.58
N HIS A 126 -17.70 -26.58 15.16
CA HIS A 126 -17.00 -26.87 16.40
C HIS A 126 -15.48 -26.66 16.22
N PRO A 127 -14.74 -26.12 17.21
CA PRO A 127 -13.32 -25.77 17.04
C PRO A 127 -12.43 -26.92 16.55
N GLN A 128 -12.72 -28.17 16.93
CA GLN A 128 -11.97 -29.33 16.45
C GLN A 128 -12.27 -29.62 14.98
N THR A 129 -13.54 -29.59 14.56
CA THR A 129 -13.93 -29.79 13.17
C THR A 129 -13.37 -28.69 12.27
N ALA A 130 -13.43 -27.43 12.72
CA ALA A 130 -12.86 -26.31 12.01
C ALA A 130 -11.35 -26.45 11.82
N LEU A 131 -10.63 -26.93 12.86
CA LEU A 131 -9.20 -27.20 12.77
C LEU A 131 -8.87 -28.32 11.77
N SER A 132 -9.62 -29.43 11.78
CA SER A 132 -9.45 -30.51 10.81
C SER A 132 -9.64 -30.00 9.38
N LEU A 133 -10.73 -29.27 9.12
CA LEU A 133 -11.00 -28.67 7.81
C LEU A 133 -9.91 -27.67 7.39
N ARG A 134 -9.35 -26.86 8.30
CA ARG A 134 -8.21 -25.97 7.99
C ARG A 134 -6.98 -26.76 7.55
N ASN A 135 -6.68 -27.85 8.24
CA ASN A 135 -5.55 -28.69 7.90
C ASN A 135 -5.78 -29.40 6.55
N GLU A 136 -7.00 -29.89 6.28
CA GLU A 136 -7.39 -30.50 5.02
C GLU A 136 -7.30 -29.52 3.85
N ASN A 137 -7.91 -28.33 3.98
CA ASN A 137 -7.89 -27.27 2.97
C ASN A 137 -6.47 -26.76 2.65
N THR A 138 -5.52 -26.93 3.57
CA THR A 138 -4.12 -26.52 3.39
C THR A 138 -3.17 -27.68 3.13
N GLN A 139 -3.68 -28.90 2.89
CA GLN A 139 -2.85 -30.02 2.48
C GLN A 139 -2.03 -29.65 1.24
N GLY A 140 -0.76 -30.08 1.21
CA GLY A 140 0.18 -29.76 0.14
C GLY A 140 0.75 -28.34 0.16
N HIS A 141 0.27 -27.44 1.03
CA HIS A 141 0.81 -26.08 1.14
C HIS A 141 2.02 -26.00 2.10
N GLY A 142 2.31 -27.09 2.81
CA GLY A 142 3.44 -27.19 3.75
C GLY A 142 3.17 -26.55 5.11
N THR A 143 1.90 -26.38 5.48
CA THR A 143 1.48 -25.94 6.83
C THR A 143 1.56 -27.12 7.80
N THR A 144 1.94 -26.82 9.05
CA THR A 144 2.01 -27.79 10.15
C THR A 144 0.74 -27.74 11.01
N PRO A 145 0.15 -28.89 11.39
CA PRO A 145 -1.04 -28.93 12.24
C PRO A 145 -0.84 -28.33 13.64
N ALA A 146 0.37 -28.44 14.21
CA ALA A 146 0.69 -27.88 15.52
C ALA A 146 0.60 -26.34 15.52
N THR A 147 1.22 -25.68 14.53
CA THR A 147 1.14 -24.23 14.37
C THR A 147 -0.29 -23.78 14.02
N MET A 148 -1.04 -24.57 13.23
CA MET A 148 -2.45 -24.29 12.95
C MET A 148 -3.28 -24.27 14.25
N LEU A 149 -3.08 -25.22 15.14
CA LEU A 149 -3.75 -25.28 16.44
C LEU A 149 -3.37 -24.07 17.32
N GLU A 150 -2.09 -23.71 17.38
CA GLU A 150 -1.60 -22.57 18.15
C GLU A 150 -2.22 -21.25 17.67
N ILE A 151 -2.25 -21.01 16.36
CA ILE A 151 -2.90 -19.83 15.77
C ILE A 151 -4.39 -19.83 16.08
N GLN A 152 -5.08 -20.98 15.94
CA GLN A 152 -6.51 -21.08 16.23
C GLN A 152 -6.82 -20.70 17.69
N ASN A 153 -6.05 -21.24 18.63
CA ASN A 153 -6.25 -20.97 20.06
C ASN A 153 -5.99 -19.50 20.38
N THR A 154 -4.93 -18.94 19.79
CA THR A 154 -4.58 -17.52 19.97
C THR A 154 -5.66 -16.61 19.43
N LEU A 155 -6.08 -16.78 18.17
CA LEU A 155 -7.11 -15.94 17.57
C LEU A 155 -8.45 -16.08 18.30
N LYS A 156 -8.84 -17.29 18.72
CA LYS A 156 -10.08 -17.48 19.48
C LYS A 156 -10.09 -16.73 20.81
N GLN A 157 -8.92 -16.55 21.43
CA GLN A 157 -8.78 -15.83 22.70
C GLN A 157 -8.83 -14.31 22.51
N PHE A 158 -8.21 -13.79 21.45
CA PHE A 158 -7.96 -12.34 21.31
C PHE A 158 -8.77 -11.65 20.22
N ASN A 159 -9.26 -12.37 19.20
CA ASN A 159 -9.96 -11.76 18.07
C ASN A 159 -11.47 -11.65 18.36
N PRO A 160 -12.03 -10.42 18.44
CA PRO A 160 -13.43 -10.21 18.81
C PRO A 160 -14.41 -10.59 17.70
N PHE A 161 -13.97 -10.65 16.44
CA PHE A 161 -14.86 -11.01 15.33
C PHE A 161 -15.23 -12.49 15.31
N ILE A 162 -14.40 -13.36 15.90
CA ILE A 162 -14.69 -14.80 15.95
C ILE A 162 -16.00 -15.10 16.73
N PRO A 163 -16.16 -14.65 17.99
CA PRO A 163 -17.42 -14.84 18.70
C PRO A 163 -18.59 -14.09 18.05
N LEU A 164 -18.38 -12.86 17.55
CA LEU A 164 -19.44 -12.08 16.87
C LEU A 164 -19.97 -12.79 15.63
N TYR A 165 -19.08 -13.35 14.80
CA TYR A 165 -19.45 -14.09 13.59
C TYR A 165 -20.26 -15.35 13.93
N LYS A 166 -19.87 -16.06 14.99
CA LYS A 166 -20.59 -17.24 15.47
C LYS A 166 -21.96 -16.87 16.06
N GLN A 167 -22.05 -15.77 16.80
CA GLN A 167 -23.31 -15.27 17.35
C GLN A 167 -24.27 -14.87 16.23
N ALA A 168 -23.78 -14.16 15.20
CA ALA A 168 -24.58 -13.80 14.03
C ALA A 168 -25.22 -15.03 13.35
N TYR A 169 -24.47 -16.13 13.25
CA TYR A 169 -25.00 -17.41 12.76
C TYR A 169 -26.07 -17.99 13.70
N GLN A 170 -25.82 -18.00 15.01
CA GLN A 170 -26.77 -18.53 16.01
C GLN A 170 -28.11 -17.77 15.98
N ILE A 171 -28.09 -16.45 15.89
CA ILE A 171 -29.32 -15.64 15.83
C ILE A 171 -30.14 -15.99 14.58
N ILE A 172 -29.50 -16.24 13.43
CA ILE A 172 -30.21 -16.70 12.22
C ILE A 172 -30.80 -18.10 12.46
N MET A 173 -30.07 -19.00 13.12
CA MET A 173 -30.55 -20.36 13.41
C MET A 173 -31.72 -20.42 14.39
N GLU A 174 -31.83 -19.46 15.31
CA GLU A 174 -32.97 -19.35 16.24
C GLU A 174 -34.29 -18.98 15.54
N LYS A 175 -34.23 -18.42 14.33
CA LYS A 175 -35.42 -18.04 13.55
C LYS A 175 -36.11 -19.26 12.92
N PRO A 176 -37.43 -19.18 12.66
CA PRO A 176 -38.17 -20.24 11.97
C PRO A 176 -37.55 -20.55 10.60
N GLU A 177 -37.52 -21.82 10.22
CA GLU A 177 -36.86 -22.28 8.98
C GLU A 177 -37.36 -21.55 7.72
N ALA A 178 -38.65 -21.23 7.66
CA ALA A 178 -39.27 -20.47 6.57
C ALA A 178 -38.74 -19.02 6.42
N GLU A 179 -38.19 -18.44 7.49
CA GLU A 179 -37.65 -17.07 7.51
C GLU A 179 -36.13 -17.03 7.38
N ARG A 180 -35.43 -18.10 7.72
CA ARG A 180 -33.95 -18.19 7.69
C ARG A 180 -33.32 -17.80 6.35
N ALA A 181 -33.98 -18.15 5.25
CA ALA A 181 -33.51 -17.83 3.90
C ALA A 181 -33.68 -16.36 3.50
N LYS A 182 -34.49 -15.60 4.25
CA LYS A 182 -34.84 -14.18 3.98
C LYS A 182 -34.24 -13.21 4.99
N ILE A 183 -33.38 -13.69 5.88
CA ILE A 183 -32.79 -12.89 6.96
C ILE A 183 -31.30 -12.72 6.69
N THR A 184 -30.83 -11.49 6.90
CA THR A 184 -29.41 -11.16 6.85
C THR A 184 -28.95 -10.69 8.22
N ALA A 185 -27.82 -11.21 8.68
CA ALA A 185 -27.16 -10.68 9.86
C ALA A 185 -26.19 -9.58 9.46
N HIS A 186 -26.19 -8.48 10.22
CA HIS A 186 -25.25 -7.40 10.01
C HIS A 186 -24.32 -7.29 11.20
N ILE A 187 -23.02 -7.19 10.92
CA ILE A 187 -22.04 -6.77 11.92
C ILE A 187 -21.79 -5.28 11.64
N ALA A 188 -22.11 -4.44 12.61
CA ALA A 188 -21.89 -3.00 12.55
C ALA A 188 -21.04 -2.61 13.76
N LEU A 189 -20.00 -1.81 13.49
CA LEU A 189 -19.24 -1.18 14.56
C LEU A 189 -20.00 0.06 15.02
N ASP A 190 -20.18 0.22 16.34
CA ASP A 190 -20.81 1.42 16.88
C ASP A 190 -19.85 2.61 16.76
N GLN A 191 -20.17 3.54 15.86
CA GLN A 191 -19.37 4.73 15.60
C GLN A 191 -19.52 5.82 16.68
N THR A 192 -20.42 5.63 17.66
CA THR A 192 -20.69 6.58 18.75
C THR A 192 -19.80 6.36 19.98
N LEU A 193 -19.12 5.21 20.06
CA LEU A 193 -18.05 4.98 21.03
C LEU A 193 -16.81 5.77 20.57
N ASP A 194 -16.29 6.60 21.48
CA ASP A 194 -15.29 7.64 21.23
C ASP A 194 -14.12 7.19 20.32
N GLN A 195 -13.94 7.87 19.19
CA GLN A 195 -12.94 7.57 18.15
C GLN A 195 -11.49 7.84 18.58
N HIS A 196 -11.28 8.42 19.76
CA HIS A 196 -9.96 8.71 20.35
C HIS A 196 -9.54 7.72 21.44
N CYS A 197 -10.34 6.68 21.69
CA CYS A 197 -9.99 5.63 22.62
C CYS A 197 -10.24 4.29 21.94
N TYR A 198 -9.21 3.44 21.90
CA TYR A 198 -9.42 2.01 21.86
C TYR A 198 -10.35 1.62 23.03
N ASN A 199 -11.65 1.62 22.79
CA ASN A 199 -12.40 0.49 23.27
C ASN A 199 -11.93 -0.65 22.38
N LEU A 200 -11.25 -1.64 22.98
CA LEU A 200 -11.18 -2.97 22.39
C LEU A 200 -12.58 -3.27 21.85
N SER A 201 -12.69 -3.75 20.61
CA SER A 201 -13.97 -4.24 20.09
C SER A 201 -14.48 -5.25 21.11
N THR A 202 -15.41 -4.77 21.93
CA THR A 202 -15.91 -5.48 23.09
C THR A 202 -17.08 -6.28 22.55
N ALA A 203 -17.38 -7.42 23.17
CA ALA A 203 -18.50 -8.27 22.73
C ALA A 203 -19.87 -7.54 22.68
N ASP A 204 -19.92 -6.29 23.17
CA ASP A 204 -21.06 -5.37 23.12
C ASP A 204 -21.24 -4.66 21.76
N GLU A 205 -20.34 -4.85 20.78
CA GLU A 205 -20.54 -4.40 19.39
C GLU A 205 -21.65 -5.22 18.72
N VAL A 206 -22.81 -4.57 18.55
CA VAL A 206 -24.09 -5.23 18.27
C VAL A 206 -24.13 -5.85 16.87
N ALA A 207 -24.12 -7.18 16.82
CA ALA A 207 -24.64 -7.92 15.66
C ALA A 207 -26.16 -7.72 15.57
N ALA A 208 -26.61 -6.78 14.73
CA ALA A 208 -28.04 -6.55 14.51
C ALA A 208 -28.56 -7.46 13.38
N VAL A 209 -29.58 -8.27 13.68
CA VAL A 209 -30.29 -9.05 12.67
C VAL A 209 -31.46 -8.24 12.14
N ILE A 210 -31.40 -7.92 10.84
CA ILE A 210 -32.40 -7.09 10.18
C ILE A 210 -33.15 -7.95 9.17
N PRO A 211 -34.48 -8.09 9.28
CA PRO A 211 -35.29 -8.77 8.28
C PRO A 211 -35.22 -8.00 6.94
N GLY A 212 -34.90 -8.67 5.84
CA GLY A 212 -34.90 -8.04 4.51
C GLY A 212 -34.39 -8.96 3.39
N ASP A 213 -34.95 -8.78 2.19
CA ASP A 213 -34.53 -9.44 0.94
C ASP A 213 -33.13 -9.01 0.44
N GLY A 214 -32.57 -7.98 1.06
CA GLY A 214 -31.24 -7.46 0.73
C GLY A 214 -31.18 -6.69 -0.59
N GLU A 215 -32.34 -6.23 -1.10
CA GLU A 215 -32.46 -5.28 -2.23
C GLU A 215 -32.49 -3.82 -1.77
N GLN A 216 -32.63 -3.55 -0.48
CA GLN A 216 -32.45 -2.21 0.06
C GLN A 216 -31.00 -1.80 -0.16
N ASP A 217 -30.76 -0.72 -0.91
CA ASP A 217 -29.48 -0.03 -0.97
C ASP A 217 -29.02 0.18 0.48
N VAL A 218 -28.12 -0.70 0.92
CA VAL A 218 -27.74 -0.80 2.32
C VAL A 218 -26.94 0.47 2.60
N ASP A 219 -27.60 1.35 3.33
CA ASP A 219 -27.11 2.58 3.91
C ASP A 219 -25.58 2.57 4.13
N GLU A 220 -24.93 3.70 3.83
CA GLU A 220 -23.47 3.92 3.87
C GLU A 220 -22.83 3.61 5.25
N HIS A 221 -23.62 3.17 6.23
CA HIS A 221 -23.29 2.98 7.64
C HIS A 221 -23.18 1.51 8.12
N ARG A 222 -23.52 0.47 7.33
CA ARG A 222 -23.40 -0.96 7.76
C ARG A 222 -22.18 -1.72 7.19
N ASP A 223 -21.34 -2.31 8.05
CA ASP A 223 -19.99 -2.77 7.67
C ASP A 223 -19.92 -4.16 7.03
N ILE A 224 -20.70 -5.15 7.47
CA ILE A 224 -20.72 -6.50 6.90
C ILE A 224 -22.16 -7.01 6.75
N VAL A 225 -22.49 -7.65 5.62
CA VAL A 225 -23.76 -8.34 5.39
C VAL A 225 -23.52 -9.85 5.29
N LEU A 226 -24.05 -10.61 6.24
CA LEU A 226 -23.94 -12.07 6.31
C LEU A 226 -25.27 -12.72 5.97
N ARG A 227 -25.20 -13.79 5.17
CA ARG A 227 -26.37 -14.55 4.71
C ARG A 227 -26.20 -16.02 5.03
N LEU A 228 -27.31 -16.72 5.18
CA LEU A 228 -27.29 -18.14 5.50
C LEU A 228 -26.84 -19.01 4.31
N LYS A 229 -27.46 -18.80 3.15
CA LYS A 229 -27.17 -19.50 1.89
C LYS A 229 -26.97 -18.47 0.77
N PHE A 230 -26.37 -18.91 -0.33
CA PHE A 230 -26.33 -18.14 -1.57
C PHE A 230 -27.74 -18.02 -2.15
N ASP A 231 -28.10 -16.85 -2.68
CA ASP A 231 -29.36 -16.69 -3.41
C ASP A 231 -29.30 -17.47 -4.74
N HIS A 232 -30.44 -17.75 -5.36
CA HIS A 232 -30.56 -18.39 -6.69
C HIS A 232 -30.04 -17.51 -7.86
N GLY A 233 -28.83 -16.94 -7.70
CA GLY A 233 -28.19 -15.96 -8.56
C GLY A 233 -27.17 -15.06 -7.83
N GLY A 234 -27.04 -15.16 -6.50
CA GLY A 234 -26.19 -14.26 -5.70
C GLY A 234 -24.81 -14.84 -5.45
N GLY A 235 -23.79 -14.29 -6.12
CA GLY A 235 -22.37 -14.59 -5.86
C GLY A 235 -21.85 -14.01 -4.54
N LEU A 236 -20.55 -14.14 -4.30
CA LEU A 236 -19.85 -13.55 -3.15
C LEU A 236 -20.14 -12.05 -3.03
N LYS A 237 -20.35 -11.55 -1.79
CA LYS A 237 -20.55 -10.11 -1.57
C LYS A 237 -19.23 -9.39 -1.36
N HIS A 238 -19.04 -8.29 -2.08
CA HIS A 238 -17.85 -7.46 -1.94
C HIS A 238 -17.92 -6.60 -0.69
N ILE A 239 -16.84 -6.58 0.08
CA ILE A 239 -16.61 -5.61 1.15
C ILE A 239 -15.88 -4.42 0.53
N SER A 240 -16.42 -3.22 0.75
CA SER A 240 -15.78 -2.01 0.27
C SER A 240 -14.49 -1.74 1.04
N HIS A 241 -13.43 -1.39 0.32
CA HIS A 241 -12.16 -0.90 0.87
C HIS A 241 -12.25 0.44 1.62
N LEU A 242 -13.45 1.03 1.68
CA LEU A 242 -13.77 2.23 2.46
C LEU A 242 -14.29 1.90 3.88
N ARG A 243 -14.42 0.60 4.20
CA ARG A 243 -14.93 0.10 5.48
C ARG A 243 -13.79 -0.20 6.46
N PRO A 244 -13.99 0.07 7.77
CA PRO A 244 -13.00 -0.22 8.80
C PRO A 244 -12.64 -1.71 8.88
N LEU A 245 -13.58 -2.61 8.61
CA LEU A 245 -13.35 -4.06 8.71
C LEU A 245 -12.70 -4.69 7.46
N TYR A 246 -12.43 -3.90 6.42
CA TYR A 246 -11.90 -4.42 5.16
C TYR A 246 -10.56 -5.16 5.32
N SER A 247 -9.58 -4.52 5.96
CA SER A 247 -8.26 -5.11 6.21
C SER A 247 -8.25 -6.18 7.31
N PRO A 248 -8.81 -5.97 8.52
CA PRO A 248 -8.68 -6.93 9.63
C PRO A 248 -9.39 -8.26 9.38
N LEU A 249 -10.46 -8.30 8.59
CA LEU A 249 -11.15 -9.56 8.24
C LEU A 249 -10.33 -10.45 7.30
N HIS A 250 -9.48 -9.85 6.46
CA HIS A 250 -8.65 -10.60 5.53
C HIS A 250 -7.26 -10.88 6.12
N TYR A 251 -6.59 -9.87 6.65
CA TYR A 251 -5.24 -9.96 7.21
C TYR A 251 -5.26 -10.28 8.71
N ILE A 252 -6.04 -11.28 9.12
CA ILE A 252 -6.32 -11.58 10.53
C ILE A 252 -5.06 -11.80 11.39
N LEU A 253 -3.97 -12.30 10.80
CA LEU A 253 -2.71 -12.48 11.52
C LEU A 253 -1.95 -11.16 11.77
N LEU A 254 -2.18 -10.15 10.94
CA LEU A 254 -1.63 -8.81 11.11
C LEU A 254 -2.46 -7.96 12.08
N PHE A 255 -3.75 -8.30 12.25
CA PHE A 255 -4.72 -7.61 13.11
C PHE A 255 -5.36 -8.60 14.12
N PRO A 256 -4.57 -9.21 15.02
CA PRO A 256 -5.05 -10.28 15.88
C PRO A 256 -6.14 -9.84 16.86
N PHE A 257 -6.18 -8.55 17.22
CA PHE A 257 -7.19 -7.98 18.10
C PHE A 257 -8.37 -7.36 17.34
N GLY A 258 -8.37 -7.47 16.00
CA GLY A 258 -9.41 -6.92 15.16
C GLY A 258 -9.34 -5.39 15.01
N GLU A 259 -8.14 -4.82 15.08
CA GLU A 259 -7.93 -3.38 14.97
C GLU A 259 -8.49 -2.86 13.64
N GLN A 260 -9.21 -1.75 13.71
CA GLN A 260 -9.89 -1.19 12.56
C GLN A 260 -8.88 -0.73 11.49
N GLY A 261 -9.19 -1.05 10.23
CA GLY A 261 -8.53 -0.51 9.06
C GLY A 261 -8.98 0.93 8.76
N TRP A 262 -8.54 1.45 7.61
CA TRP A 262 -8.93 2.79 7.19
C TRP A 262 -10.44 2.90 6.92
N HIS A 263 -11.04 4.04 7.29
CA HIS A 263 -12.40 4.41 6.91
C HIS A 263 -12.53 5.93 6.76
N ARG A 264 -13.62 6.37 6.12
CA ARG A 264 -13.82 7.79 5.71
C ARG A 264 -14.02 8.78 6.85
N THR A 265 -14.33 8.32 8.06
CA THR A 265 -14.70 9.19 9.19
C THR A 265 -13.54 9.51 10.12
N ILE A 266 -12.33 8.99 9.87
CA ILE A 266 -11.13 9.32 10.64
C ILE A 266 -10.79 10.81 10.47
N ARG A 267 -10.86 11.57 11.56
CA ARG A 267 -10.62 13.02 11.59
C ARG A 267 -9.13 13.34 11.55
N SER A 268 -8.76 14.37 10.79
CA SER A 268 -7.44 14.98 10.91
C SER A 268 -7.43 15.98 12.07
N ILE A 269 -6.26 16.25 12.62
CA ILE A 269 -6.05 17.26 13.67
C ILE A 269 -5.35 18.49 13.10
N GLN A 270 -5.49 19.63 13.77
CA GLN A 270 -4.71 20.82 13.44
C GLN A 270 -3.24 20.61 13.82
N ASN A 271 -2.32 21.07 12.97
CA ASN A 271 -0.90 21.08 13.33
C ASN A 271 -0.57 22.20 14.33
N ALA A 272 0.68 22.25 14.78
CA ALA A 272 1.17 23.29 15.70
C ALA A 272 0.97 24.72 15.18
N ASP A 273 0.90 24.91 13.85
CA ASP A 273 0.67 26.19 13.20
C ASP A 273 -0.84 26.51 13.02
N GLY A 274 -1.74 25.67 13.54
CA GLY A 274 -3.20 25.82 13.44
C GLY A 274 -3.80 25.41 12.08
N ASN A 275 -2.99 24.85 11.19
CA ASN A 275 -3.39 24.50 9.82
C ASN A 275 -3.89 23.06 9.72
N ILE A 276 -4.86 22.83 8.84
CA ILE A 276 -5.39 21.52 8.47
C ILE A 276 -5.51 21.41 6.94
N CYS A 277 -4.95 20.36 6.35
CA CYS A 277 -4.99 20.15 4.89
C CYS A 277 -6.34 19.60 4.42
N SER A 278 -6.93 18.72 5.22
CA SER A 278 -8.21 18.06 4.96
C SER A 278 -8.88 17.74 6.28
N GLU A 279 -10.21 17.86 6.35
CA GLU A 279 -11.01 17.53 7.53
C GLU A 279 -10.86 16.06 7.96
N TYR A 280 -10.63 15.15 7.00
CA TYR A 280 -10.50 13.71 7.22
C TYR A 280 -9.15 13.19 6.72
N VAL A 281 -8.65 12.15 7.39
CA VAL A 281 -7.40 11.47 7.04
C VAL A 281 -7.60 10.68 5.74
N SER A 282 -6.81 11.00 4.71
CA SER A 282 -6.85 10.26 3.45
C SER A 282 -6.36 8.81 3.60
N GLN A 283 -6.84 7.90 2.75
CA GLN A 283 -6.42 6.50 2.75
C GLN A 283 -4.89 6.35 2.59
N ARG A 284 -4.28 7.20 1.75
CA ARG A 284 -2.83 7.27 1.57
C ARG A 284 -2.10 7.69 2.84
N CYS A 285 -2.61 8.69 3.56
CA CYS A 285 -2.02 9.14 4.83
C CYS A 285 -2.09 8.05 5.89
N TYR A 286 -3.22 7.35 5.98
CA TYR A 286 -3.41 6.23 6.92
C TYR A 286 -2.40 5.11 6.70
N TYR A 287 -2.33 4.56 5.48
CA TYR A 287 -1.42 3.45 5.22
C TYR A 287 0.03 3.88 5.40
N ALA A 288 0.37 5.10 4.98
CA ALA A 288 1.72 5.58 5.14
C ALA A 288 2.08 5.84 6.62
N TYR A 289 1.13 6.20 7.48
CA TYR A 289 1.36 6.34 8.93
C TYR A 289 1.75 5.00 9.59
N TYR A 290 1.15 3.89 9.16
CA TYR A 290 1.41 2.56 9.70
C TYR A 290 2.57 1.81 9.01
N LEU A 291 2.81 2.08 7.73
CA LEU A 291 3.91 1.49 6.95
C LEU A 291 5.25 2.24 7.13
N HIS A 292 5.38 3.05 8.18
CA HIS A 292 6.66 3.61 8.60
C HIS A 292 7.09 3.10 9.98
N PRO A 293 8.35 2.68 10.11
CA PRO A 293 8.87 2.20 11.38
C PRO A 293 8.93 3.35 12.39
N ARG A 294 8.64 2.99 13.63
CA ARG A 294 8.80 3.82 14.82
C ARG A 294 9.96 3.23 15.61
N GLY A 295 10.41 3.90 16.67
CA GLY A 295 11.45 3.37 17.57
C GLY A 295 10.97 2.11 18.31
N ALA A 296 10.97 2.13 19.64
CA ALA A 296 10.64 0.96 20.47
C ALA A 296 9.20 0.37 20.33
N ASN A 297 8.35 0.97 19.48
CA ASN A 297 6.96 0.55 19.26
C ASN A 297 6.75 0.11 17.81
N GLN A 298 7.61 -0.77 17.29
CA GLN A 298 7.51 -1.21 15.90
C GLN A 298 6.29 -2.13 15.70
N SER A 299 5.46 -1.80 14.69
CA SER A 299 4.27 -2.58 14.39
C SER A 299 4.60 -4.02 13.95
N ASN A 300 3.77 -4.97 14.39
CA ASN A 300 3.81 -6.38 13.94
C ASN A 300 3.73 -6.52 12.42
N LEU A 301 3.14 -5.54 11.73
CA LEU A 301 3.08 -5.47 10.27
C LEU A 301 4.43 -5.76 9.63
N PHE A 302 5.51 -5.17 10.14
CA PHE A 302 6.84 -5.31 9.57
C PHE A 302 7.43 -6.71 9.67
N TYR A 303 6.89 -7.57 10.53
CA TYR A 303 7.32 -8.97 10.66
C TYR A 303 6.49 -9.93 9.80
N GLY A 304 5.44 -9.44 9.14
CA GLY A 304 4.55 -10.23 8.28
C GLY A 304 5.16 -10.76 6.99
N GLY A 305 6.35 -10.31 6.59
CA GLY A 305 7.08 -10.82 5.42
C GLY A 305 6.24 -10.80 4.13
N LYS A 306 6.00 -11.97 3.52
CA LYS A 306 5.17 -12.08 2.30
C LYS A 306 3.74 -11.60 2.51
N LEU A 307 3.18 -11.72 3.71
CA LEU A 307 1.84 -11.21 4.03
C LEU A 307 1.81 -9.67 4.09
N LEU A 308 2.89 -9.05 4.58
CA LEU A 308 3.04 -7.59 4.54
C LEU A 308 3.10 -7.08 3.09
N GLN A 309 3.81 -7.79 2.21
CA GLN A 309 3.86 -7.40 0.79
C GLN A 309 2.46 -7.40 0.16
N GLU A 310 1.67 -8.43 0.44
CA GLU A 310 0.29 -8.54 -0.02
C GLU A 310 -0.57 -7.40 0.54
N TYR A 311 -0.46 -7.11 1.84
CA TYR A 311 -1.13 -5.98 2.48
C TYR A 311 -0.74 -4.62 1.85
N CYS A 312 0.54 -4.40 1.55
CA CYS A 312 1.01 -3.18 0.89
C CYS A 312 0.42 -3.02 -0.52
N VAL A 313 0.32 -4.11 -1.28
CA VAL A 313 -0.26 -4.11 -2.64
C VAL A 313 -1.77 -3.86 -2.57
N ASP A 314 -2.48 -4.49 -1.64
CA ASP A 314 -3.91 -4.20 -1.40
C ASP A 314 -4.13 -2.75 -0.98
N ALA A 315 -3.35 -2.24 -0.01
CA ALA A 315 -3.41 -0.84 0.42
C ALA A 315 -3.24 0.15 -0.75
N TRP A 316 -2.28 -0.13 -1.65
CA TRP A 316 -2.07 0.67 -2.86
C TRP A 316 -3.23 0.54 -3.84
N ALA A 317 -3.71 -0.68 -4.11
CA ALA A 317 -4.82 -0.94 -5.03
C ALA A 317 -6.13 -0.29 -4.54
N SER A 318 -6.39 -0.36 -3.24
CA SER A 318 -7.50 0.30 -2.55
C SER A 318 -7.42 1.82 -2.70
N THR A 319 -6.24 2.41 -2.47
CA THR A 319 -6.01 3.85 -2.65
C THR A 319 -6.23 4.28 -4.11
N ALA A 320 -5.63 3.56 -5.07
CA ALA A 320 -5.80 3.83 -6.49
C ALA A 320 -7.26 3.64 -6.95
N GLY A 321 -7.95 2.65 -6.41
CA GLY A 321 -9.38 2.40 -6.63
C GLY A 321 -10.25 3.56 -6.17
N SER A 322 -9.96 4.14 -4.99
CA SER A 322 -10.60 5.36 -4.50
C SER A 322 -10.40 6.55 -5.44
N GLU A 323 -9.16 6.78 -5.90
CA GLU A 323 -8.84 7.86 -6.84
C GLU A 323 -9.57 7.68 -8.19
N LEU A 324 -9.57 6.46 -8.74
CA LEU A 324 -10.27 6.14 -9.99
C LEU A 324 -11.79 6.28 -9.85
N LYS A 325 -12.36 5.90 -8.71
CA LYS A 325 -13.78 6.10 -8.41
C LYS A 325 -14.11 7.60 -8.38
N TRP A 326 -13.27 8.41 -7.73
CA TRP A 326 -13.42 9.87 -7.75
C TRP A 326 -13.39 10.41 -9.19
N VAL A 327 -12.41 10.02 -9.99
CA VAL A 327 -12.30 10.42 -11.42
C VAL A 327 -13.55 10.04 -12.21
N ARG A 328 -14.10 8.85 -11.97
CA ARG A 328 -15.33 8.38 -12.62
C ARG A 328 -16.54 9.25 -12.28
N HIS A 329 -16.66 9.73 -11.05
CA HIS A 329 -17.78 10.58 -10.62
C HIS A 329 -17.59 12.06 -10.99
N HIS A 330 -16.36 12.54 -11.19
CA HIS A 330 -16.04 13.95 -11.49
C HIS A 330 -15.71 14.19 -12.97
N GLN A 331 -16.27 13.38 -13.88
CA GLN A 331 -16.01 13.50 -15.32
C GLN A 331 -16.43 14.84 -15.91
N LYS A 332 -17.47 15.50 -15.37
CA LYS A 332 -17.90 16.82 -15.86
C LYS A 332 -16.80 17.87 -15.66
N ASP A 333 -16.20 17.91 -14.49
CA ASP A 333 -15.14 18.86 -14.13
C ASP A 333 -13.86 18.59 -14.92
N ILE A 334 -13.49 17.30 -15.05
CA ILE A 334 -12.31 16.87 -15.81
C ILE A 334 -12.46 17.21 -17.30
N ARG A 335 -13.66 17.03 -17.86
CA ARG A 335 -13.94 17.40 -19.26
C ARG A 335 -13.98 18.91 -19.45
N ALA A 336 -14.48 19.69 -18.49
CA ALA A 336 -14.42 21.15 -18.56
C ALA A 336 -12.97 21.64 -18.66
N ASN A 337 -12.06 21.11 -17.84
CA ASN A 337 -10.63 21.40 -17.93
C ASN A 337 -10.03 21.00 -19.28
N LEU A 338 -10.48 19.89 -19.88
CA LEU A 338 -10.07 19.48 -21.22
C LEU A 338 -10.50 20.49 -22.29
N TYR A 339 -11.76 20.94 -22.26
CA TYR A 339 -12.25 21.95 -23.20
C TYR A 339 -11.52 23.28 -23.04
N GLN A 340 -11.15 23.67 -21.82
CA GLN A 340 -10.31 24.83 -21.57
C GLN A 340 -8.95 24.69 -22.27
N GLY A 341 -8.24 23.57 -22.07
CA GLY A 341 -6.94 23.33 -22.70
C GLY A 341 -6.99 23.12 -24.22
N VAL A 342 -8.08 22.57 -24.75
CA VAL A 342 -8.32 22.48 -26.20
C VAL A 342 -8.64 23.85 -26.79
N LYS A 343 -9.41 24.69 -26.08
CA LYS A 343 -9.71 26.06 -26.49
C LYS A 343 -8.43 26.92 -26.50
N ASP A 344 -7.58 26.81 -25.49
CA ASP A 344 -6.28 27.48 -25.44
C ASP A 344 -5.31 27.02 -26.56
N ALA A 345 -5.47 25.79 -27.07
CA ALA A 345 -4.72 25.24 -28.18
C ALA A 345 -5.32 25.62 -29.55
N MET A 346 -6.64 25.75 -29.64
CA MET A 346 -7.36 26.24 -30.82
C MET A 346 -7.12 27.73 -31.03
N ASP A 347 -7.05 28.53 -29.97
CA ASP A 347 -6.70 29.96 -30.05
C ASP A 347 -5.25 30.19 -30.51
N ARG A 348 -4.42 29.14 -30.57
CA ARG A 348 -3.03 29.16 -31.09
C ARG A 348 -2.86 28.55 -32.47
N ASN A 349 -3.87 27.86 -33.01
CA ASN A 349 -3.75 27.16 -34.30
C ASN A 349 -5.08 27.18 -35.06
N ASP A 350 -5.05 27.74 -36.27
CA ASP A 350 -6.19 27.75 -37.20
C ASP A 350 -6.58 26.33 -37.61
N GLY A 351 -7.66 25.84 -36.99
CA GLY A 351 -8.64 24.96 -37.63
C GLY A 351 -8.23 23.50 -37.86
N LYS A 352 -8.65 22.63 -36.93
CA LYS A 352 -9.30 21.30 -37.11
C LYS A 352 -8.79 20.33 -36.05
N ILE A 353 -9.58 20.18 -34.99
CA ILE A 353 -9.55 18.97 -34.18
C ILE A 353 -10.90 18.31 -34.39
N ASP A 354 -10.87 17.11 -34.99
CA ASP A 354 -12.04 16.27 -35.17
C ASP A 354 -12.49 15.75 -33.80
N LEU A 355 -13.59 16.32 -33.29
CA LEU A 355 -14.23 15.95 -32.03
C LEU A 355 -15.03 14.64 -32.13
N GLY A 356 -14.97 13.96 -33.29
CA GLY A 356 -15.76 12.79 -33.65
C GLY A 356 -15.32 11.44 -33.05
N GLN A 357 -14.28 11.35 -32.22
CA GLN A 357 -13.96 10.09 -31.52
C GLN A 357 -14.65 9.99 -30.15
N GLN A 358 -15.99 9.93 -30.20
CA GLN A 358 -16.85 9.46 -29.12
C GLN A 358 -16.64 7.95 -28.92
N GLY A 359 -15.94 7.57 -27.85
CA GLY A 359 -15.80 6.17 -27.46
C GLY A 359 -15.33 5.90 -26.03
N GLN A 360 -14.80 6.89 -25.31
CA GLN A 360 -14.40 6.70 -23.91
C GLN A 360 -15.37 7.42 -22.96
N ASN A 361 -16.18 6.63 -22.25
CA ASN A 361 -17.09 7.14 -21.22
C ASN A 361 -16.36 7.77 -20.02
N ILE A 362 -15.08 7.44 -19.80
CA ILE A 362 -14.26 7.93 -18.68
C ILE A 362 -12.92 8.42 -19.21
N VAL A 363 -12.60 9.68 -18.93
CA VAL A 363 -11.31 10.33 -19.24
C VAL A 363 -10.48 10.40 -17.98
N LEU A 364 -9.28 9.82 -18.01
CA LEU A 364 -8.27 10.01 -16.97
C LEU A 364 -7.48 11.31 -17.22
N PRO A 365 -7.32 12.19 -16.23
CA PRO A 365 -6.52 13.42 -16.38
C PRO A 365 -5.02 13.13 -16.40
N SER A 366 -4.19 14.06 -16.90
CA SER A 366 -2.73 13.93 -16.88
C SER A 366 -2.13 14.02 -15.47
N SER A 367 -2.89 14.54 -14.50
CA SER A 367 -2.55 14.51 -13.07
C SER A 367 -2.63 13.10 -12.47
N HIS A 368 -3.33 12.16 -13.10
CA HIS A 368 -3.35 10.76 -12.67
C HIS A 368 -2.14 10.02 -13.25
N SER A 369 -1.19 9.69 -12.39
CA SER A 369 0.04 8.98 -12.75
C SER A 369 -0.25 7.68 -13.53
N GLY A 370 0.47 7.46 -14.63
CA GLY A 370 0.30 6.28 -15.49
C GLY A 370 -0.89 6.34 -16.45
N SER A 371 -1.73 7.39 -16.42
CA SER A 371 -2.77 7.56 -17.43
C SER A 371 -2.17 7.79 -18.83
N THR A 372 -2.92 7.47 -19.89
CA THR A 372 -2.47 7.74 -21.27
C THR A 372 -2.07 9.20 -21.47
N ARG A 373 -2.81 10.15 -20.88
CA ARG A 373 -2.50 11.58 -20.95
C ARG A 373 -1.25 11.94 -20.18
N HIS A 374 -1.06 11.37 -18.99
CA HIS A 374 0.15 11.56 -18.21
C HIS A 374 1.38 11.08 -18.99
N MET A 375 1.32 9.87 -19.55
CA MET A 375 2.39 9.28 -20.35
C MET A 375 2.67 10.11 -21.62
N TYR A 376 1.62 10.58 -22.29
CA TYR A 376 1.76 11.41 -23.49
C TYR A 376 2.35 12.78 -23.17
N GLN A 377 1.95 13.41 -22.06
CA GLN A 377 2.53 14.67 -21.59
C GLN A 377 4.03 14.50 -21.28
N LEU A 378 4.41 13.47 -20.51
CA LEU A 378 5.82 13.18 -20.22
C LEU A 378 6.64 12.94 -21.51
N PHE A 379 6.05 12.24 -22.48
CA PHE A 379 6.68 12.03 -23.78
C PHE A 379 6.86 13.34 -24.56
N GLN A 380 5.82 14.18 -24.63
CA GLN A 380 5.90 15.48 -25.30
C GLN A 380 6.92 16.41 -24.64
N ASP A 381 6.93 16.49 -23.31
CA ASP A 381 7.90 17.28 -22.54
C ASP A 381 9.33 16.80 -22.83
N SER A 382 9.54 15.47 -22.86
CA SER A 382 10.83 14.88 -23.19
C SER A 382 11.25 15.19 -24.63
N MET A 383 10.34 15.10 -25.60
CA MET A 383 10.61 15.42 -27.00
C MET A 383 10.87 16.92 -27.21
N ALA A 384 10.20 17.80 -26.46
CA ALA A 384 10.44 19.24 -26.49
C ALA A 384 11.85 19.57 -25.98
N ILE A 385 12.28 18.93 -24.89
CA ILE A 385 13.65 19.04 -24.37
C ILE A 385 14.67 18.54 -25.40
N CYS A 386 14.46 17.35 -25.99
CA CYS A 386 15.34 16.83 -27.04
C CYS A 386 15.37 17.74 -28.28
N ARG A 387 14.26 18.37 -28.66
CA ARG A 387 14.22 19.30 -29.79
C ARG A 387 15.01 20.58 -29.50
N HIS A 388 14.94 21.10 -28.27
CA HIS A 388 15.65 22.31 -27.87
C HIS A 388 17.14 22.06 -27.65
N CYS A 389 17.47 20.98 -26.92
CA CYS A 389 18.84 20.64 -26.51
C CYS A 389 19.58 19.75 -27.51
N HIS A 390 18.92 19.25 -28.57
CA HIS A 390 19.43 18.28 -29.54
C HIS A 390 19.66 16.88 -28.95
N LYS A 391 20.79 16.22 -29.27
CA LYS A 391 21.11 14.88 -28.77
C LYS A 391 21.55 14.93 -27.31
N PRO A 392 21.20 13.93 -26.48
CA PRO A 392 21.77 13.83 -25.14
C PRO A 392 23.28 13.54 -25.23
N ASP A 393 24.05 14.13 -24.31
CA ASP A 393 25.50 13.97 -24.25
C ASP A 393 25.90 12.78 -23.38
N ILE A 394 25.12 12.50 -22.33
CA ILE A 394 25.37 11.41 -21.39
C ILE A 394 24.09 10.59 -21.18
N PHE A 395 24.22 9.27 -21.31
CA PHE A 395 23.24 8.29 -20.87
C PHE A 395 23.75 7.64 -19.58
N LEU A 396 23.06 7.90 -18.47
CA LEU A 396 23.42 7.37 -17.16
C LEU A 396 22.35 6.39 -16.67
N THR A 397 22.77 5.25 -16.14
CA THR A 397 21.87 4.30 -15.47
C THR A 397 22.24 4.16 -14.00
N MET A 398 21.25 4.32 -13.11
CA MET A 398 21.38 4.04 -11.69
C MET A 398 20.55 2.82 -11.32
N THR A 399 21.20 1.75 -10.87
CA THR A 399 20.52 0.52 -10.42
C THR A 399 20.54 0.44 -8.91
N ALA A 400 19.42 0.10 -8.30
CA ALA A 400 19.35 -0.08 -6.85
C ALA A 400 20.15 -1.31 -6.39
N ASN A 401 20.73 -1.21 -5.19
CA ASN A 401 21.59 -2.24 -4.62
C ASN A 401 21.23 -2.46 -3.15
N THR A 402 20.93 -3.70 -2.78
CA THR A 402 20.59 -4.08 -1.39
C THR A 402 21.75 -3.99 -0.43
N ASN A 403 22.98 -3.95 -0.92
CA ASN A 403 24.19 -3.84 -0.11
C ASN A 403 24.55 -2.40 0.26
N TRP A 404 23.70 -1.43 -0.09
CA TRP A 404 23.90 -0.05 0.37
C TRP A 404 23.91 0.02 1.91
N PRO A 405 24.87 0.76 2.51
CA PRO A 405 25.01 0.85 3.97
C PRO A 405 23.70 1.27 4.66
N GLU A 406 22.97 2.23 4.09
CA GLU A 406 21.73 2.74 4.66
C GLU A 406 20.65 1.65 4.76
N ILE A 407 20.65 0.71 3.82
CA ILE A 407 19.75 -0.44 3.79
C ILE A 407 20.20 -1.48 4.83
N GLN A 408 21.49 -1.82 4.84
CA GLN A 408 22.04 -2.82 5.77
C GLN A 408 21.90 -2.36 7.23
N GLU A 409 22.21 -1.11 7.52
CA GLU A 409 22.01 -0.48 8.82
C GLU A 409 20.55 -0.46 9.21
N ALA A 410 19.64 -0.11 8.29
CA ALA A 410 18.21 -0.12 8.58
C ALA A 410 17.69 -1.54 8.89
N TYR A 411 18.20 -2.59 8.23
CA TYR A 411 17.85 -3.98 8.58
C TYR A 411 18.41 -4.43 9.91
N ASN A 412 19.63 -4.00 10.26
CA ASN A 412 20.24 -4.33 11.54
C ASN A 412 19.50 -3.61 12.69
N ASN A 413 19.12 -2.34 12.48
CA ASN A 413 18.44 -1.52 13.50
C ASN A 413 16.92 -1.80 13.58
N ALA A 414 16.32 -2.38 12.54
CA ALA A 414 14.92 -2.83 12.57
C ALA A 414 14.75 -4.21 13.24
N GLY A 415 15.84 -4.90 13.58
CA GLY A 415 15.81 -5.98 14.54
C GLY A 415 15.78 -5.37 15.93
N GLU A 416 14.60 -5.34 16.57
CA GLU A 416 14.55 -5.07 18.01
C GLU A 416 15.45 -6.08 18.73
N VAL A 417 16.25 -5.58 19.67
CA VAL A 417 16.84 -6.42 20.72
C VAL A 417 15.63 -6.90 21.53
N ASP A 418 15.24 -8.17 21.40
CA ASP A 418 14.21 -8.75 22.26
C ASP A 418 14.63 -8.50 23.72
N ASP A 419 13.67 -8.31 24.63
CA ASP A 419 13.95 -8.07 26.05
C ASP A 419 14.79 -9.20 26.71
N ASP A 420 14.92 -10.34 26.02
CA ASP A 420 15.85 -11.42 26.34
C ASP A 420 17.17 -11.29 25.54
N PRO A 421 18.28 -10.85 26.16
CA PRO A 421 19.58 -10.72 25.50
C PRO A 421 20.17 -12.06 25.02
N ASN A 422 19.58 -13.21 25.35
CA ASN A 422 20.01 -14.52 24.87
C ASN A 422 19.21 -15.02 23.65
N MET A 423 18.13 -14.32 23.23
CA MET A 423 17.36 -14.74 22.06
C MET A 423 18.02 -14.21 20.76
N PRO A 424 18.33 -15.06 19.77
CA PRO A 424 18.91 -14.58 18.52
C PRO A 424 17.94 -13.64 17.79
N THR A 425 18.39 -12.44 17.44
CA THR A 425 17.56 -11.49 16.67
C THR A 425 17.53 -11.87 15.19
N ARG A 426 16.33 -11.95 14.61
CA ARG A 426 16.15 -12.15 13.17
C ARG A 426 16.63 -10.92 12.39
N LYS A 427 17.56 -11.11 11.44
CA LYS A 427 17.87 -10.10 10.43
C LYS A 427 16.80 -10.09 9.33
N GLN A 428 16.11 -8.97 9.15
CA GLN A 428 15.16 -8.79 8.05
C GLN A 428 15.89 -8.63 6.71
N THR A 429 15.26 -9.04 5.61
CA THR A 429 15.82 -8.93 4.25
C THR A 429 15.11 -7.85 3.43
N ALA A 430 15.63 -7.56 2.23
CA ALA A 430 14.97 -6.65 1.29
C ALA A 430 13.59 -7.11 0.83
N ALA A 431 13.34 -8.43 0.83
CA ALA A 431 12.01 -8.97 0.57
C ALA A 431 11.06 -8.72 1.75
N ASP A 432 11.56 -8.73 2.99
CA ASP A 432 10.74 -8.48 4.17
C ASP A 432 10.37 -7.00 4.33
N ARG A 433 11.28 -6.11 3.90
CA ARG A 433 11.18 -4.65 4.09
C ARG A 433 11.34 -3.88 2.76
N PRO A 434 10.39 -4.06 1.82
CA PRO A 434 10.42 -3.34 0.55
C PRO A 434 10.31 -1.82 0.71
N ASP A 435 9.74 -1.35 1.84
CA ASP A 435 9.64 0.07 2.19
C ASP A 435 11.00 0.73 2.38
N ILE A 436 11.94 0.08 3.08
CA ILE A 436 13.32 0.56 3.30
C ILE A 436 14.02 0.71 1.95
N PHE A 437 13.95 -0.34 1.14
CA PHE A 437 14.58 -0.36 -0.18
C PHE A 437 14.06 0.76 -1.09
N ALA A 438 12.73 0.93 -1.18
CA ALA A 438 12.12 1.95 -2.02
C ALA A 438 12.48 3.37 -1.57
N ARG A 439 12.52 3.63 -0.25
CA ARG A 439 12.90 4.92 0.32
C ARG A 439 14.36 5.27 0.05
N VAL A 440 15.29 4.34 0.29
CA VAL A 440 16.72 4.57 0.03
C VAL A 440 16.97 4.81 -1.46
N PHE A 441 16.37 4.01 -2.35
CA PHE A 441 16.48 4.24 -3.79
C PHE A 441 15.98 5.63 -4.19
N TYR A 442 14.84 6.06 -3.67
CA TYR A 442 14.30 7.39 -3.96
C TYR A 442 15.24 8.51 -3.48
N GLN A 443 15.87 8.34 -2.31
CA GLN A 443 16.85 9.31 -1.80
C GLN A 443 18.13 9.34 -2.66
N LYS A 444 18.70 8.18 -3.02
CA LYS A 444 19.86 8.10 -3.92
C LYS A 444 19.56 8.73 -5.28
N LYS A 445 18.35 8.51 -5.80
CA LYS A 445 17.86 9.16 -7.02
C LYS A 445 17.89 10.68 -6.92
N LYS A 446 17.33 11.24 -5.82
CA LYS A 446 17.31 12.70 -5.61
C LYS A 446 18.71 13.27 -5.46
N ALA A 447 19.59 12.58 -4.73
CA ALA A 447 20.98 13.01 -4.56
C ALA A 447 21.70 13.05 -5.92
N LEU A 448 21.59 11.99 -6.72
CA LEU A 448 22.18 11.93 -8.05
C LEU A 448 21.67 13.06 -8.98
N LEU A 449 20.36 13.31 -9.01
CA LEU A 449 19.80 14.39 -9.81
C LEU A 449 20.30 15.77 -9.36
N LYS A 450 20.53 15.96 -8.05
CA LYS A 450 21.10 17.18 -7.51
C LYS A 450 22.56 17.35 -7.94
N GLU A 451 23.40 16.33 -7.80
CA GLU A 451 24.81 16.37 -8.24
C GLU A 451 24.94 16.67 -9.74
N VAL A 452 24.07 16.09 -10.56
CA VAL A 452 24.00 16.40 -12.00
C VAL A 452 23.65 17.87 -12.23
N LYS A 453 22.63 18.38 -11.53
CA LYS A 453 22.22 19.79 -11.63
C LYS A 453 23.30 20.75 -11.14
N ASP A 454 24.06 20.37 -10.12
CA ASP A 454 25.15 21.15 -9.55
C ASP A 454 26.44 21.08 -10.41
N GLY A 455 26.42 20.29 -11.48
CA GLY A 455 27.43 20.33 -12.53
C GLY A 455 28.54 19.30 -12.38
N ILE A 456 28.28 18.14 -11.77
CA ILE A 456 29.27 17.04 -11.67
C ILE A 456 29.85 16.62 -13.04
N PHE A 457 29.07 16.78 -14.12
CA PHE A 457 29.49 16.53 -15.51
C PHE A 457 29.65 17.82 -16.32
N GLY A 458 29.68 18.98 -15.68
CA GLY A 458 29.55 20.30 -16.32
C GLY A 458 28.12 20.84 -16.27
N LYS A 459 27.94 22.09 -16.69
CA LYS A 459 26.63 22.78 -16.60
C LYS A 459 25.61 22.11 -17.52
N THR A 460 24.45 21.80 -16.96
CA THR A 460 23.38 21.03 -17.61
C THR A 460 22.33 21.98 -18.20
N SER A 461 22.10 21.88 -19.52
CA SER A 461 21.03 22.57 -20.25
C SER A 461 19.65 21.94 -20.02
N GLY A 462 19.61 20.63 -19.76
CA GLY A 462 18.39 19.89 -19.47
C GLY A 462 18.66 18.45 -19.06
N SER A 463 17.66 17.80 -18.49
CA SER A 463 17.74 16.37 -18.13
C SER A 463 16.38 15.71 -18.19
N VAL A 464 16.33 14.46 -18.63
CA VAL A 464 15.11 13.62 -18.69
C VAL A 464 15.42 12.29 -18.03
N TYR A 465 14.54 11.77 -17.16
CA TYR A 465 14.73 10.46 -16.58
C TYR A 465 13.46 9.62 -16.60
N THR A 466 13.64 8.31 -16.62
CA THR A 466 12.59 7.31 -16.35
C THR A 466 13.04 6.38 -15.25
N VAL A 467 12.10 5.94 -14.41
CA VAL A 467 12.34 4.91 -13.39
C VAL A 467 11.55 3.69 -13.80
N GLU A 468 12.26 2.58 -13.94
CA GLU A 468 11.70 1.30 -14.29
C GLU A 468 11.75 0.38 -13.08
N TYR A 469 10.61 -0.27 -12.83
CA TYR A 469 10.49 -1.31 -11.83
C TYR A 469 10.48 -2.63 -12.58
N GLN A 470 11.65 -3.28 -12.67
CA GLN A 470 11.76 -4.57 -13.36
C GLN A 470 10.88 -5.61 -12.69
N LYS A 471 10.30 -6.51 -13.49
CA LYS A 471 9.42 -7.58 -13.00
C LYS A 471 10.09 -8.49 -11.95
N GLN A 472 11.41 -8.61 -12.00
CA GLN A 472 12.22 -9.52 -11.17
C GLN A 472 13.55 -8.89 -10.69
N GLY A 473 13.73 -7.59 -10.93
CA GLY A 473 14.96 -6.86 -10.66
C GLY A 473 14.71 -5.64 -9.79
N PHE A 474 15.78 -5.15 -9.18
CA PHE A 474 15.76 -3.94 -8.40
C PHE A 474 15.41 -2.73 -9.26
N SER A 475 14.77 -1.71 -8.67
CA SER A 475 14.44 -0.48 -9.38
C SER A 475 15.69 0.11 -10.04
N HIS A 476 15.56 0.54 -11.29
CA HIS A 476 16.62 1.25 -11.98
C HIS A 476 16.08 2.53 -12.61
N MET A 477 16.95 3.51 -12.75
CA MET A 477 16.67 4.79 -13.39
C MET A 477 17.56 4.95 -14.60
N HIS A 478 16.98 5.32 -15.74
CA HIS A 478 17.72 5.82 -16.89
C HIS A 478 17.60 7.34 -16.92
N LEU A 479 18.73 8.04 -17.07
CA LEU A 479 18.86 9.49 -17.06
C LEU A 479 19.60 9.94 -18.32
N LEU A 480 18.96 10.81 -19.08
CA LEU A 480 19.54 11.56 -20.19
C LEU A 480 19.97 12.94 -19.69
N ILE A 481 21.20 13.32 -19.96
CA ILE A 481 21.77 14.62 -19.57
C ILE A 481 22.20 15.36 -20.84
N PHE A 482 21.80 16.63 -20.91
CA PHE A 482 22.15 17.54 -22.00
C PHE A 482 23.03 18.65 -21.43
N LEU A 483 24.27 18.75 -21.87
CA LEU A 483 25.25 19.72 -21.39
C LEU A 483 25.16 21.04 -22.18
N GLU A 484 25.61 22.14 -21.57
CA GLU A 484 25.87 23.37 -22.32
C GLU A 484 27.09 23.19 -23.24
N ASP A 485 27.11 23.90 -24.36
CA ASP A 485 28.10 23.68 -25.44
C ASP A 485 29.55 23.66 -24.95
N GLN A 486 29.90 24.54 -24.01
CA GLN A 486 31.23 24.65 -23.41
C GLN A 486 31.67 23.44 -22.56
N TYR A 487 30.72 22.60 -22.14
CA TYR A 487 30.97 21.38 -21.36
C TYR A 487 30.75 20.10 -22.17
N LYS A 488 30.33 20.21 -23.44
CA LYS A 488 30.14 19.03 -24.28
C LYS A 488 31.45 18.30 -24.49
N ILE A 489 31.36 16.97 -24.52
CA ILE A 489 32.52 16.13 -24.80
C ILE A 489 32.87 16.31 -26.28
N CYS A 490 33.90 17.11 -26.52
CA CYS A 490 34.50 17.31 -27.81
C CYS A 490 35.06 16.00 -28.38
N ASP A 491 34.81 15.72 -29.65
CA ASP A 491 35.59 14.75 -30.40
C ASP A 491 37.01 15.29 -30.66
N GLY A 492 37.95 14.41 -31.00
CA GLY A 492 39.36 14.77 -31.25
C GLY A 492 39.58 15.80 -32.38
N THR A 493 38.53 16.27 -33.04
CA THR A 493 38.54 17.30 -34.08
C THR A 493 38.25 18.72 -33.58
N CYS A 494 37.82 18.90 -32.33
CA CYS A 494 37.47 20.22 -31.78
C CYS A 494 38.66 21.11 -31.35
N ASN A 495 39.91 20.66 -31.47
CA ASN A 495 41.08 21.39 -30.94
C ASN A 495 41.58 22.57 -31.80
N ASN A 496 40.82 23.09 -32.77
CA ASN A 496 41.35 24.06 -33.75
C ASN A 496 40.59 25.38 -33.89
N GLN A 497 39.83 25.81 -32.88
CA GLN A 497 39.37 27.21 -32.84
C GLN A 497 39.56 27.78 -31.43
N GLU A 498 40.32 28.89 -31.37
CA GLU A 498 40.58 29.75 -30.21
C GLU A 498 41.79 29.43 -29.32
N LEU A 499 43.00 29.42 -29.90
CA LEU A 499 44.23 29.75 -29.18
C LEU A 499 45.15 30.69 -29.99
N PHE A 500 44.64 31.81 -30.50
CA PHE A 500 45.49 32.94 -30.91
C PHE A 500 44.73 34.26 -30.81
N THR A 501 44.79 34.90 -29.65
CA THR A 501 44.70 36.38 -29.56
C THR A 501 46.13 36.91 -29.62
N PRO A 502 46.50 37.76 -30.60
CA PRO A 502 47.80 38.41 -30.58
C PRO A 502 47.79 39.47 -29.47
N ALA A 503 48.76 39.37 -28.56
CA ALA A 503 49.03 40.41 -27.59
C ALA A 503 49.31 41.74 -28.31
N HIS A 504 48.53 42.76 -28.00
CA HIS A 504 48.88 44.14 -28.28
C HIS A 504 50.13 44.51 -27.46
N THR A 505 51.31 44.44 -28.07
CA THR A 505 52.50 45.12 -27.56
C THR A 505 52.39 46.60 -27.92
N GLY A 506 52.09 47.41 -26.92
CA GLY A 506 52.33 48.85 -26.99
C GLY A 506 53.84 49.13 -26.96
N THR A 507 54.28 50.09 -27.77
CA THR A 507 55.47 50.91 -27.51
C THR A 507 55.35 52.21 -28.30
N HIS A 508 55.40 53.30 -27.51
CA HIS A 508 55.67 54.71 -27.80
C HIS A 508 54.86 55.49 -28.85
#